data_AF-A0A3N5UVK7-F1
#
_entry.id   AF-A0A3N5UVK7-F1
#
_cell.length_a   1.000
_cell.length_b   1.000
_cell.length_c   1.000
_cell.angle_alpha   90.00
_cell.angle_beta   90.00
_cell.angle_gamma   90.00
#
_symmetry.space_group_name_H-M   'P 1'
#
loop_
_entity.id
_entity.type
_entity.pdbx_description
1 polymer ?
#
loop_
_entity_poly.entity_id
_entity_poly.type
_entity_poly.pdbx_seq_one_letter_code
_entity_poly.pdbx_strand_id
1 'polypeptide(L)'
;DLGVTTIYVTHDQAEAMTMGDKLVVMRRGQIQQVGAPEEVYLYPRNVFVAGFIGSPAMNCVNCRYDAERNVLDAGSFTWPVPVQYSAAVAQHEKQGLIFGIRPEDVSVAPSHAPGLMPATVYISEPMGKETLLTLQIGDKMLKAIAPPRVGLGIGDPVWIDFAENAVRLFDRETEEAIAPEAMDSRAGRQHVRAISTP
;
A
#
# COMPACT_ATOMS: atom_id res chain seq x y z
N ASP A 1 -16.13 -0.84 -32.79
CA ASP A 1 -16.24 -1.54 -31.49
C ASP A 1 -17.38 -2.53 -31.49
N LEU A 2 -17.11 -3.74 -31.00
CA LEU A 2 -18.09 -4.83 -30.90
C LEU A 2 -18.93 -4.79 -29.62
N GLY A 3 -18.53 -4.02 -28.59
CA GLY A 3 -19.34 -3.74 -27.40
C GLY A 3 -19.83 -4.97 -26.62
N VAL A 4 -19.18 -6.11 -26.78
CA VAL A 4 -19.59 -7.38 -26.17
C VAL A 4 -19.10 -7.43 -24.73
N THR A 5 -20.02 -7.62 -23.79
CA THR A 5 -19.68 -7.90 -22.39
C THR A 5 -18.81 -9.15 -22.31
N THR A 6 -17.60 -8.98 -21.80
CA THR A 6 -16.59 -10.05 -21.68
C THR A 6 -16.21 -10.21 -20.22
N ILE A 7 -16.13 -11.45 -19.75
CA ILE A 7 -15.54 -11.79 -18.46
C ILE A 7 -14.22 -12.49 -18.75
N TYR A 8 -13.13 -11.95 -18.23
CA TYR A 8 -11.78 -12.49 -18.37
C TYR A 8 -11.21 -12.86 -17.01
N VAL A 9 -10.59 -14.04 -16.92
CA VAL A 9 -10.01 -14.56 -15.67
C VAL A 9 -8.53 -14.79 -15.90
N THR A 10 -7.70 -14.16 -15.07
CA THR A 10 -6.25 -14.30 -15.12
C THR A 10 -5.66 -14.38 -13.72
N HIS A 11 -4.44 -14.90 -13.64
CA HIS A 11 -3.58 -14.86 -12.46
C HIS A 11 -2.47 -13.81 -12.60
N ASP A 12 -2.32 -13.21 -13.79
CA ASP A 12 -1.36 -12.14 -14.05
C ASP A 12 -2.00 -10.78 -13.75
N GLN A 13 -1.38 -10.05 -12.83
CA GLN A 13 -1.86 -8.74 -12.41
C GLN A 13 -1.70 -7.69 -13.50
N ALA A 14 -0.64 -7.75 -14.32
CA ALA A 14 -0.43 -6.79 -15.40
C ALA A 14 -1.53 -6.90 -16.45
N GLU A 15 -1.96 -8.12 -16.77
CA GLU A 15 -3.14 -8.38 -17.61
C GLU A 15 -4.41 -7.80 -17.00
N ALA A 16 -4.66 -8.08 -15.71
CA ALA A 16 -5.84 -7.58 -15.01
C ALA A 16 -5.90 -6.04 -14.94
N MET A 17 -4.72 -5.40 -14.80
CA MET A 17 -4.61 -3.94 -14.66
C MET A 17 -4.75 -3.18 -15.98
N THR A 18 -4.43 -3.82 -17.12
CA THR A 18 -4.37 -3.14 -18.42
C THR A 18 -5.58 -3.39 -19.31
N MET A 19 -6.28 -4.52 -19.14
CA MET A 19 -7.35 -4.93 -20.07
C MET A 19 -8.78 -4.67 -19.58
N GLY A 20 -8.99 -4.62 -18.26
CA GLY A 20 -10.34 -4.58 -17.69
C GLY A 20 -10.84 -3.17 -17.37
N ASP A 21 -12.08 -2.86 -17.73
CA ASP A 21 -12.78 -1.67 -17.21
C ASP A 21 -13.05 -1.76 -15.70
N LYS A 22 -13.25 -3.01 -15.22
CA LYS A 22 -13.46 -3.34 -13.82
C LYS A 22 -12.67 -4.59 -13.45
N LEU A 23 -12.09 -4.54 -12.26
CA LEU A 23 -11.36 -5.63 -11.66
C LEU A 23 -12.17 -6.19 -10.48
N VAL A 24 -12.35 -7.51 -10.45
CA VAL A 24 -13.00 -8.23 -9.35
C VAL A 24 -11.93 -9.07 -8.64
N VAL A 25 -11.53 -8.64 -7.45
CA VAL A 25 -10.56 -9.38 -6.61
C VAL A 25 -11.33 -10.38 -5.75
N MET A 26 -10.89 -11.63 -5.74
CA MET A 26 -11.52 -12.70 -4.97
C MET A 26 -10.51 -13.45 -4.11
N ARG A 27 -10.95 -13.89 -2.93
CA ARG A 27 -10.18 -14.76 -2.03
C ARG A 27 -11.10 -15.85 -1.50
N ARG A 28 -10.71 -17.13 -1.67
CA ARG A 28 -11.47 -18.29 -1.17
C ARG A 28 -12.96 -18.26 -1.56
N GLY A 29 -13.24 -17.90 -2.81
CA GLY A 29 -14.61 -17.83 -3.34
C GLY A 29 -15.42 -16.61 -2.92
N GLN A 30 -14.84 -15.68 -2.15
CA GLN A 30 -15.50 -14.44 -1.73
C GLN A 30 -14.91 -13.24 -2.48
N ILE A 31 -15.77 -12.35 -2.97
CA ILE A 31 -15.35 -11.07 -3.52
C ILE A 31 -14.78 -10.22 -2.39
N GLN A 32 -13.57 -9.72 -2.59
CA GLN A 32 -12.89 -8.82 -1.65
C GLN A 32 -13.06 -7.37 -2.08
N GLN A 33 -12.96 -7.09 -3.38
CA GLN A 33 -13.14 -5.74 -3.93
C GLN A 33 -13.55 -5.81 -5.39
N VAL A 34 -14.39 -4.85 -5.79
CA VAL A 34 -14.73 -4.56 -7.19
C VAL A 34 -14.51 -3.08 -7.42
N GLY A 35 -13.79 -2.72 -8.47
CA GLY A 35 -13.52 -1.32 -8.81
C GLY A 35 -12.79 -1.18 -10.14
N ALA A 36 -12.51 0.05 -10.56
CA ALA A 36 -11.58 0.27 -11.67
C ALA A 36 -10.18 -0.23 -11.26
N PRO A 37 -9.32 -0.70 -12.20
CA PRO A 37 -7.97 -1.17 -11.86
C PRO A 37 -7.17 -0.19 -10.99
N GLU A 38 -7.17 1.09 -11.37
CA GLU A 38 -6.49 2.16 -10.64
C GLU A 38 -7.06 2.34 -9.21
N GLU A 39 -8.38 2.27 -9.04
CA GLU A 39 -9.03 2.36 -7.74
C GLU A 39 -8.62 1.18 -6.84
N VAL A 40 -8.63 -0.04 -7.37
CA VAL A 40 -8.23 -1.24 -6.61
C VAL A 40 -6.76 -1.17 -6.20
N TYR A 41 -5.90 -0.63 -7.06
CA TYR A 41 -4.47 -0.50 -6.80
C TYR A 41 -4.16 0.59 -5.75
N LEU A 42 -4.73 1.78 -5.92
CA LEU A 42 -4.48 2.95 -5.08
C LEU A 42 -5.25 2.90 -3.75
N TYR A 43 -6.41 2.26 -3.72
CA TYR A 43 -7.31 2.19 -2.57
C TYR A 43 -7.77 0.75 -2.32
N PRO A 44 -6.84 -0.15 -1.95
CA PRO A 44 -7.20 -1.51 -1.57
C PRO A 44 -8.11 -1.50 -0.34
N ARG A 45 -9.21 -2.25 -0.36
CA ARG A 45 -10.17 -2.30 0.74
C ARG A 45 -9.69 -3.04 1.97
N ASN A 46 -8.71 -3.93 1.83
CA ASN A 46 -8.12 -4.65 2.94
C ASN A 46 -6.69 -5.08 2.64
N VAL A 47 -5.99 -5.56 3.67
CA VAL A 47 -4.59 -6.00 3.60
C VAL A 47 -4.39 -7.08 2.54
N PHE A 48 -5.36 -7.97 2.34
CA PHE A 48 -5.27 -8.99 1.29
C PHE A 48 -5.20 -8.34 -0.09
N VAL A 49 -6.11 -7.42 -0.43
CA VAL A 49 -6.07 -6.73 -1.74
C VAL A 49 -4.77 -5.94 -1.89
N ALA A 50 -4.32 -5.26 -0.83
CA ALA A 50 -3.07 -4.51 -0.82
C ALA A 50 -1.83 -5.38 -1.10
N GLY A 51 -1.79 -6.59 -0.51
CA GLY A 51 -0.73 -7.57 -0.73
C GLY A 51 -0.88 -8.38 -2.02
N PHE A 52 -2.08 -8.43 -2.60
CA PHE A 52 -2.39 -9.24 -3.78
C PHE A 52 -2.34 -8.44 -5.09
N ILE A 53 -2.62 -7.14 -5.08
CA ILE A 53 -2.59 -6.30 -6.29
C ILE A 53 -1.34 -5.42 -6.23
N GLY A 54 -0.52 -5.46 -7.27
CA GLY A 54 0.79 -4.80 -7.37
C GLY A 54 1.95 -5.78 -7.27
N SER A 55 2.95 -5.60 -8.15
CA SER A 55 4.19 -6.38 -8.15
C SER A 55 5.39 -5.43 -8.23
N PRO A 56 6.17 -5.25 -7.15
CA PRO A 56 6.04 -5.94 -5.85
C PRO A 56 4.80 -5.51 -5.06
N ALA A 57 4.39 -6.36 -4.13
CA ALA A 57 3.25 -6.10 -3.24
C ALA A 57 3.48 -4.90 -2.31
N MET A 58 2.39 -4.34 -1.77
CA MET A 58 2.46 -3.27 -0.76
C MET A 58 3.28 -3.72 0.45
N ASN A 59 4.10 -2.82 0.97
CA ASN A 59 4.72 -2.98 2.27
C ASN A 59 3.65 -2.80 3.36
N CYS A 60 3.37 -3.85 4.14
CA CYS A 60 2.43 -3.81 5.25
C CYS A 60 3.17 -4.00 6.57
N VAL A 61 3.12 -2.99 7.45
CA VAL A 61 3.85 -2.96 8.71
C VAL A 61 2.91 -2.70 9.87
N ASN A 62 2.96 -3.59 10.85
CA ASN A 62 2.26 -3.40 12.11
C ASN A 62 2.76 -2.17 12.88
N CYS A 63 1.85 -1.34 13.35
CA CYS A 63 2.15 -0.14 14.14
C CYS A 63 1.09 0.11 15.22
N ARG A 64 1.38 1.02 16.14
CA ARG A 64 0.45 1.53 17.14
C ARG A 64 0.38 3.05 17.04
N TYR A 65 -0.81 3.60 17.26
CA TYR A 65 -0.95 5.05 17.35
C TYR A 65 -0.50 5.52 18.74
N ASP A 66 0.44 6.45 18.77
CA ASP A 66 0.85 7.20 19.96
C ASP A 66 0.20 8.59 19.90
N ALA A 67 -0.83 8.78 20.71
CA ALA A 67 -1.62 10.01 20.74
C ALA A 67 -0.86 11.21 21.35
N GLU A 68 0.10 10.98 22.24
CA GLU A 68 0.88 12.06 22.86
C GLU A 68 1.83 12.70 21.85
N ARG A 69 2.40 11.86 20.97
CA ARG A 69 3.35 12.30 19.92
C ARG A 69 2.68 12.52 18.57
N ASN A 70 1.43 12.11 18.41
CA ASN A 70 0.69 12.09 17.14
C ASN A 70 1.46 11.35 16.02
N VAL A 71 1.92 10.13 16.33
CA VAL A 71 2.68 9.29 15.39
C VAL A 71 2.12 7.86 15.33
N LEU A 72 2.32 7.19 14.21
CA LEU A 72 2.28 5.73 14.15
C LEU A 72 3.66 5.19 14.48
N ASP A 73 3.76 4.41 15.55
CA ASP A 73 4.98 3.75 15.99
C ASP A 73 5.00 2.28 15.53
N ALA A 74 5.92 1.97 14.62
CA ALA A 74 6.17 0.61 14.14
C ALA A 74 7.29 -0.11 14.94
N GLY A 75 7.87 0.54 15.95
CA GLY A 75 9.04 0.10 16.71
C GLY A 75 10.36 0.47 16.04
N SER A 76 10.50 0.20 14.74
CA SER A 76 11.73 0.46 13.96
C SER A 76 11.72 1.83 13.28
N PHE A 77 10.54 2.41 13.09
CA PHE A 77 10.34 3.76 12.59
C PHE A 77 9.04 4.34 13.17
N THR A 78 8.94 5.67 13.13
CA THR A 78 7.71 6.40 13.44
C THR A 78 7.30 7.22 12.24
N TRP A 79 6.00 7.30 11.98
CA TRP A 79 5.46 8.16 10.93
C TRP A 79 4.49 9.18 11.53
N PRO A 80 4.67 10.50 11.29
CA PRO A 80 3.76 11.52 11.80
C PRO A 80 2.38 11.35 11.17
N VAL A 81 1.32 11.34 11.98
CA VAL A 81 -0.05 11.19 11.48
C VAL A 81 -0.55 12.54 10.93
N PRO A 82 -0.83 12.64 9.63
CA PRO A 82 -1.42 13.82 9.04
C PRO A 82 -2.85 14.05 9.54
N VAL A 83 -3.29 15.30 9.49
CA VAL A 83 -4.61 15.70 10.01
C VAL A 83 -5.76 14.89 9.39
N GLN A 84 -5.65 14.51 8.11
CA GLN A 84 -6.68 13.74 7.41
C GLN A 84 -6.92 12.32 7.98
N TYR A 85 -5.99 11.82 8.80
CA TYR A 85 -6.08 10.51 9.45
C TYR A 85 -6.39 10.60 10.95
N SER A 86 -6.37 11.79 11.57
CA SER A 86 -6.39 11.95 13.03
C SER A 86 -7.60 11.31 13.72
N ALA A 87 -8.84 11.54 13.26
CA ALA A 87 -9.99 10.89 13.91
C ALA A 87 -10.03 9.39 13.62
N ALA A 88 -9.61 8.98 12.43
CA ALA A 88 -9.64 7.60 11.99
C ALA A 88 -8.66 6.73 12.81
N VAL A 89 -7.45 7.22 13.08
CA VAL A 89 -6.48 6.49 13.93
C VAL A 89 -6.89 6.50 15.41
N ALA A 90 -7.51 7.58 15.89
CA ALA A 90 -7.97 7.67 17.29
C ALA A 90 -9.04 6.62 17.61
N GLN A 91 -9.91 6.28 16.65
CA GLN A 91 -10.92 5.22 16.82
C GLN A 91 -10.31 3.82 16.97
N HIS A 92 -9.07 3.62 16.49
CA HIS A 92 -8.40 2.32 16.43
C HIS A 92 -7.18 2.23 17.37
N GLU A 93 -7.02 3.19 18.28
CA GLU A 93 -5.86 3.33 19.17
C GLU A 93 -5.55 2.03 19.94
N LYS A 94 -6.59 1.32 20.41
CA LYS A 94 -6.45 0.11 21.23
C LYS A 94 -6.15 -1.16 20.41
N GLN A 95 -6.67 -1.25 19.19
CA GLN A 95 -6.57 -2.45 18.34
C GLN A 95 -5.21 -2.53 17.62
N GLY A 96 -4.56 -1.39 17.43
CA GLY A 96 -3.36 -1.27 16.62
C GLY A 96 -3.71 -1.19 15.14
N LEU A 97 -2.72 -0.81 14.35
CA LEU A 97 -2.90 -0.46 12.94
C LEU A 97 -1.89 -1.20 12.07
N ILE A 98 -2.16 -1.26 10.79
CA ILE A 98 -1.23 -1.71 9.76
C ILE A 98 -0.98 -0.52 8.83
N PHE A 99 0.29 -0.12 8.76
CA PHE A 99 0.80 0.88 7.86
C PHE A 99 1.09 0.23 6.50
N GLY A 100 0.49 0.76 5.44
CA GLY A 100 0.63 0.33 4.07
C GLY A 100 1.31 1.39 3.21
N ILE A 101 2.37 1.02 2.49
CA ILE A 101 3.00 1.91 1.49
C ILE A 101 3.47 1.07 0.29
N ARG A 102 3.23 1.56 -0.93
CA ARG A 102 3.73 0.87 -2.12
C ARG A 102 5.23 1.05 -2.27
N PRO A 103 5.97 0.07 -2.84
CA PRO A 103 7.41 0.19 -3.03
C PRO A 103 7.84 1.43 -3.83
N GLU A 104 7.09 1.82 -4.85
CA GLU A 104 7.34 3.01 -5.66
C GLU A 104 7.08 4.34 -4.94
N ASP A 105 6.34 4.31 -3.83
CA ASP A 105 6.05 5.46 -2.98
C ASP A 105 7.02 5.58 -1.78
N VAL A 106 8.05 4.71 -1.75
CA VAL A 106 9.19 4.82 -0.82
C VAL A 106 10.33 5.53 -1.54
N SER A 107 10.58 6.78 -1.17
CA SER A 107 11.72 7.52 -1.70
C SER A 107 13.03 7.06 -1.06
N VAL A 108 14.11 7.01 -1.84
CA VAL A 108 15.43 6.57 -1.37
C VAL A 108 16.48 7.59 -1.79
N ALA A 109 17.23 8.09 -0.82
CA ALA A 109 18.33 9.04 -1.00
C ALA A 109 19.65 8.44 -0.50
N PRO A 110 20.77 8.65 -1.23
CA PRO A 110 22.10 8.18 -0.82
C PRO A 110 22.74 9.06 0.27
N SER A 111 22.10 10.17 0.63
CA SER A 111 22.62 11.13 1.60
C SER A 111 21.53 11.60 2.55
N HIS A 112 21.90 11.81 3.81
CA HIS A 112 21.01 12.34 4.84
C HIS A 112 20.43 13.71 4.46
N ALA A 113 19.16 13.90 4.77
CA ALA A 113 18.49 15.20 4.81
C ALA A 113 17.51 15.22 5.99
N PRO A 114 17.18 16.40 6.55
CA PRO A 114 16.20 16.51 7.63
C PRO A 114 14.87 15.86 7.23
N GLY A 115 14.31 15.05 8.14
CA GLY A 115 13.04 14.35 7.95
C GLY A 115 13.17 12.95 7.33
N LEU A 116 14.33 12.58 6.79
CA LEU A 116 14.52 11.23 6.24
C LEU A 116 14.94 10.22 7.32
N MET A 117 14.42 9.00 7.22
CA MET A 117 14.71 7.90 8.12
C MET A 117 15.91 7.08 7.64
N PRO A 118 16.85 6.70 8.52
CA PRO A 118 17.99 5.87 8.13
C PRO A 118 17.54 4.43 7.85
N ALA A 119 18.11 3.84 6.81
CA ALA A 119 17.95 2.44 6.45
C ALA A 119 19.26 1.89 5.83
N THR A 120 19.34 0.58 5.67
CA THR A 120 20.47 -0.08 5.00
C THR A 120 19.95 -0.88 3.82
N VAL A 121 20.63 -0.82 2.68
CA VAL A 121 20.31 -1.68 1.54
C VAL A 121 20.68 -3.11 1.87
N TYR A 122 19.69 -3.99 1.95
CA TYR A 122 19.90 -5.42 2.23
C TYR A 122 20.01 -6.24 0.95
N ILE A 123 19.16 -5.94 -0.05
CA ILE A 123 19.19 -6.53 -1.39
C ILE A 123 19.01 -5.41 -2.42
N SER A 124 19.72 -5.52 -3.55
CA SER A 124 19.62 -4.62 -4.69
C SER A 124 19.46 -5.46 -5.96
N GLU A 125 18.31 -5.33 -6.62
CA GLU A 125 17.91 -6.11 -7.80
C GLU A 125 17.66 -5.19 -9.00
N PRO A 126 18.60 -5.09 -9.95
CA PRO A 126 18.40 -4.30 -11.16
C PRO A 126 17.33 -4.94 -12.07
N MET A 127 16.28 -4.18 -12.37
CA MET A 127 15.15 -4.58 -13.24
C MET A 127 15.10 -3.75 -14.54
N GLY A 128 16.28 -3.41 -15.06
CA GLY A 128 16.44 -2.61 -16.28
C GLY A 128 16.31 -1.11 -16.01
N LYS A 129 15.09 -0.57 -16.08
CA LYS A 129 14.83 0.88 -15.93
C LYS A 129 14.63 1.33 -14.47
N GLU A 130 14.60 0.37 -13.56
CA GLU A 130 14.35 0.51 -12.12
C GLU A 130 15.25 -0.48 -11.38
N THR A 131 15.51 -0.20 -10.10
CA THR A 131 16.15 -1.12 -9.17
C THR A 131 15.19 -1.36 -8.03
N LEU A 132 14.84 -2.63 -7.81
CA LEU A 132 14.12 -3.05 -6.63
C LEU A 132 15.10 -3.17 -5.47
N LEU A 133 14.89 -2.38 -4.43
CA LEU A 133 15.67 -2.42 -3.20
C LEU A 133 14.86 -3.12 -2.12
N THR A 134 15.49 -4.03 -1.38
CA THR A 134 14.99 -4.40 -0.06
C THR A 134 15.84 -3.67 0.97
N LEU A 135 15.18 -2.84 1.77
CA LEU A 135 15.76 -1.97 2.77
C LEU A 135 15.50 -2.52 4.16
N GLN A 136 16.54 -2.53 4.99
CA GLN A 136 16.45 -2.86 6.40
C GLN A 136 16.30 -1.58 7.23
N ILE A 137 15.26 -1.52 8.04
CA ILE A 137 14.98 -0.42 8.99
C ILE A 137 14.81 -1.06 10.37
N GLY A 138 15.84 -0.99 11.19
CA GLY A 138 15.92 -1.77 12.43
C GLY A 138 15.77 -3.27 12.16
N ASP A 139 14.71 -3.89 12.68
CA ASP A 139 14.35 -5.30 12.52
C ASP A 139 13.40 -5.57 11.33
N LYS A 140 12.98 -4.54 10.58
CA LYS A 140 12.01 -4.67 9.48
C LYS A 140 12.65 -4.59 8.11
N MET A 141 11.98 -5.22 7.15
CA MET A 141 12.36 -5.23 5.75
C MET A 141 11.26 -4.57 4.91
N LEU A 142 11.61 -3.51 4.17
CA LEU A 142 10.71 -2.83 3.25
C LEU A 142 11.25 -2.87 1.83
N LYS A 143 10.37 -3.00 0.85
CA LYS A 143 10.73 -2.86 -0.56
C LYS A 143 10.59 -1.41 -1.00
N ALA A 144 11.51 -0.95 -1.84
CA ALA A 144 11.46 0.35 -2.49
C ALA A 144 11.85 0.21 -3.98
N ILE A 145 11.26 1.02 -4.84
CA ILE A 145 11.68 1.12 -6.25
C ILE A 145 12.46 2.41 -6.45
N ALA A 146 13.71 2.29 -6.86
CA ALA A 146 14.59 3.42 -7.11
C ALA A 146 15.04 3.48 -8.58
N PRO A 147 15.42 4.66 -9.11
CA PRO A 147 16.06 4.74 -10.41
C PRO A 147 17.40 3.97 -10.45
N PRO A 148 17.81 3.41 -11.60
CA PRO A 148 19.00 2.55 -11.70
C PRO A 148 20.31 3.30 -11.47
N ARG A 149 20.29 4.63 -11.53
CA ARG A 149 21.49 5.48 -11.43
C ARG A 149 21.95 5.74 -9.99
N VAL A 150 21.22 5.28 -8.98
CA VAL A 150 21.56 5.57 -7.57
C VAL A 150 22.77 4.76 -7.10
N GLY A 151 23.21 3.74 -7.86
CA GLY A 151 24.49 3.05 -7.61
C GLY A 151 24.59 2.35 -6.25
N LEU A 152 23.44 2.04 -5.65
CA LEU A 152 23.34 1.48 -4.30
C LEU A 152 23.63 -0.02 -4.31
N GLY A 153 24.62 -0.42 -3.52
CA GLY A 153 25.01 -1.79 -3.24
C GLY A 153 24.48 -2.30 -1.91
N ILE A 154 24.61 -3.61 -1.71
CA ILE A 154 24.29 -4.27 -0.43
C ILE A 154 25.19 -3.70 0.67
N GLY A 155 24.60 -3.33 1.80
CA GLY A 155 25.27 -2.75 2.97
C GLY A 155 25.33 -1.23 2.95
N ASP A 156 24.96 -0.57 1.85
CA ASP A 156 25.01 0.89 1.77
C ASP A 156 24.00 1.55 2.72
N PRO A 157 24.42 2.59 3.48
CA PRO A 157 23.50 3.40 4.23
C PRO A 157 22.69 4.28 3.28
N VAL A 158 21.38 4.33 3.49
CA VAL A 158 20.44 5.16 2.73
C VAL A 158 19.46 5.84 3.66
N TRP A 159 18.78 6.84 3.12
CA TRP A 159 17.78 7.62 3.83
C TRP A 159 16.47 7.60 3.05
N ILE A 160 15.37 7.34 3.74
CA ILE A 160 14.07 7.15 3.10
C ILE A 160 13.00 8.06 3.66
N ASP A 161 11.97 8.26 2.86
CA ASP A 161 10.71 8.87 3.28
C ASP A 161 9.53 8.21 2.54
N PHE A 162 8.35 8.29 3.13
CA PHE A 162 7.12 7.74 2.59
C PHE A 162 6.25 8.86 2.03
N ALA A 163 5.81 8.73 0.78
CA ALA A 163 4.91 9.72 0.20
C ALA A 163 3.58 9.76 1.00
N GLU A 164 3.35 10.85 1.71
CA GLU A 164 2.25 10.98 2.68
C GLU A 164 0.88 10.61 2.10
N ASN A 165 0.57 11.09 0.88
CA ASN A 165 -0.71 10.86 0.21
C ASN A 165 -0.88 9.42 -0.33
N ALA A 166 0.20 8.63 -0.36
CA ALA A 166 0.18 7.24 -0.79
C ALA A 166 0.04 6.24 0.36
N VAL A 167 0.28 6.68 1.60
CA VAL A 167 0.10 5.84 2.78
C VAL A 167 -1.35 5.36 2.89
N ARG A 168 -1.54 4.08 3.18
CA ARG A 168 -2.83 3.47 3.49
C ARG A 168 -2.76 2.85 4.87
N LEU A 169 -3.84 3.00 5.64
CA LEU A 169 -3.94 2.41 6.96
C LEU A 169 -5.02 1.34 6.96
N PHE A 170 -4.78 0.27 7.71
CA PHE A 170 -5.74 -0.80 7.92
C PHE A 170 -5.88 -1.07 9.40
N ASP A 171 -7.08 -1.46 9.81
CA ASP A 171 -7.32 -1.97 11.14
C ASP A 171 -6.60 -3.31 11.31
N ARG A 172 -5.94 -3.52 12.45
CA ARG A 172 -5.13 -4.73 12.67
C ARG A 172 -5.97 -5.98 12.87
N GLU A 173 -7.18 -5.87 13.43
CA GLU A 173 -8.00 -7.02 13.79
C GLU A 173 -8.83 -7.51 12.59
N THR A 174 -9.45 -6.57 11.90
CA THR A 174 -10.33 -6.82 10.75
C THR A 174 -9.58 -6.86 9.42
N GLU A 175 -8.37 -6.30 9.36
CA GLU A 175 -7.58 -6.10 8.13
C GLU A 175 -8.24 -5.15 7.11
N GLU A 176 -9.36 -4.50 7.46
CA GLU A 176 -10.07 -3.58 6.56
C GLU A 176 -9.41 -2.20 6.55
N ALA A 177 -9.48 -1.53 5.39
CA ALA A 177 -8.89 -0.22 5.18
C ALA A 177 -9.62 0.85 6.00
N ILE A 178 -8.84 1.75 6.59
CA ILE A 178 -9.33 2.91 7.31
C ILE A 178 -9.19 4.11 6.38
N ALA A 179 -10.32 4.69 5.97
CA ALA A 179 -10.34 5.81 5.06
C ALA A 179 -9.96 7.12 5.79
N PRO A 180 -9.18 8.01 5.15
CA PRO A 180 -9.05 9.39 5.63
C PRO A 180 -10.40 10.11 5.44
N GLU A 181 -10.70 11.06 6.33
CA GLU A 181 -12.02 11.73 6.43
C GLU A 181 -12.52 12.34 5.10
N ALA A 182 -11.61 12.77 4.21
CA ALA A 182 -11.95 13.36 2.92
C ALA A 182 -12.52 12.35 1.88
N MET A 183 -12.30 11.04 2.04
CA MET A 183 -12.71 10.02 1.07
C MET A 183 -14.08 9.39 1.36
N ASP A 184 -14.63 9.57 2.55
CA ASP A 184 -15.92 8.97 2.93
C ASP A 184 -17.11 9.56 2.13
N SER A 185 -16.93 10.75 1.54
CA SER A 185 -17.95 11.42 0.70
C SER A 185 -18.17 10.79 -0.68
N ARG A 186 -17.29 9.89 -1.16
CA ARG A 186 -17.40 9.26 -2.49
C ARG A 186 -17.96 7.84 -2.48
N ALA A 187 -18.10 7.20 -1.32
CA ALA A 187 -18.60 5.82 -1.21
C ALA A 187 -20.12 5.68 -1.42
N GLY A 188 -20.87 6.78 -1.50
CA GLY A 188 -22.30 6.79 -1.73
C GLY A 188 -22.69 6.68 -3.21
N ARG A 189 -22.78 5.44 -3.73
CA ARG A 189 -23.67 4.95 -4.83
C ARG A 189 -22.95 3.99 -5.79
N GLN A 190 -22.91 2.70 -5.48
CA GLN A 190 -23.04 1.67 -6.52
C GLN A 190 -23.89 0.52 -5.99
N HIS A 191 -25.18 0.52 -6.34
CA HIS A 191 -26.05 -0.63 -6.17
C HIS A 191 -25.60 -1.74 -7.12
N VAL A 192 -25.08 -2.84 -6.60
CA VAL A 192 -24.98 -4.10 -7.35
C VAL A 192 -26.14 -4.97 -6.90
N ARG A 193 -27.14 -5.11 -7.77
CA ARG A 193 -28.15 -6.19 -7.64
C ARG A 193 -27.47 -7.48 -8.07
N ALA A 194 -27.15 -8.34 -7.11
CA ALA A 194 -26.89 -9.74 -7.39
C ALA A 194 -28.23 -10.39 -7.78
N ILE A 195 -28.41 -10.73 -9.05
CA ILE A 195 -29.49 -11.61 -9.49
C ILE A 195 -28.95 -13.03 -9.34
N SER A 196 -29.32 -13.67 -8.22
CA SER A 196 -29.26 -15.12 -8.07
C SER A 196 -30.53 -15.69 -8.71
N THR A 197 -30.37 -16.61 -9.64
CA THR A 197 -31.45 -17.53 -10.04
C THR A 197 -30.89 -18.96 -9.95
N PRO A 198 -31.76 -19.93 -9.60
CA PRO A 198 -31.38 -21.20 -8.97
C PRO A 198 -30.57 -22.15 -9.84
#